data_AF-A0AAV9YZX3-F1
#
_entry.id   AF-A0AAV9YZX3-F1
#
_cell.length_a   1.000
_cell.length_b   1.000
_cell.length_c   1.000
_cell.angle_alpha   90.00
_cell.angle_beta   90.00
_cell.angle_gamma   90.00
#
_symmetry.space_group_name_H-M   'P 1'
#
loop_
_entity.id
_entity.type
_entity.pdbx_description
1 polymer ?
#
loop_
_entity_poly.entity_id
_entity_poly.type
_entity_poly.pdbx_seq_one_letter_code
_entity_poly.pdbx_strand_id
1 'polypeptide(L)' 'ISVYTRAMADAVKKLTAMGVTIDETYHKDLLLINLHPSYSSVRTVLLTRAAEPTLKDVTDLLTASAADP' A
#
# COMPACT_ATOMS: atom_id res chain seq x y z
N ILE A 1 -6.60 8.72 2.41
CA ILE A 1 -5.65 7.64 2.03
C ILE A 1 -4.17 8.05 2.13
N SER A 2 -3.79 9.26 1.70
CA SER A 2 -2.40 9.78 1.77
C SER A 2 -1.81 9.80 3.19
N VAL A 3 -2.64 10.16 4.18
CA VAL A 3 -2.24 10.08 5.61
C VAL A 3 -1.96 8.64 6.03
N TYR A 4 -2.76 7.69 5.55
CA TYR A 4 -2.59 6.26 5.86
C TYR A 4 -1.33 5.68 5.22
N THR A 5 -1.08 5.95 3.93
CA THR A 5 0.14 5.47 3.25
C THR A 5 1.40 6.06 3.86
N ARG A 6 1.37 7.34 4.27
CA ARG A 6 2.48 7.98 5.00
C ARG A 6 2.69 7.36 6.38
N ALA A 7 1.63 7.15 7.16
CA ALA A 7 1.72 6.53 8.47
C ALA A 7 2.30 5.12 8.40
N MET A 8 1.93 4.34 7.36
CA MET A 8 2.53 3.03 7.11
C MET A 8 4.03 3.11 6.80
N ALA A 9 4.44 4.03 5.94
CA ALA A 9 5.86 4.22 5.63
C ALA A 9 6.68 4.63 6.86
N ASP A 10 6.12 5.50 7.72
CA ASP A 10 6.76 5.92 8.97
C ASP A 10 6.86 4.74 9.97
N ALA A 11 5.84 3.89 10.06
CA ALA A 11 5.87 2.69 10.89
C ALA A 11 6.93 1.70 10.42
N VAL A 12 7.01 1.45 9.11
CA VAL A 12 8.04 0.58 8.52
C VAL A 12 9.43 1.11 8.81
N LYS A 13 9.67 2.42 8.64
CA LYS A 13 10.95 3.06 9.00
C LYS A 13 11.33 2.83 10.46
N LYS A 14 10.37 2.99 11.39
CA LYS A 14 10.61 2.77 12.82
C LYS A 14 10.98 1.31 13.12
N LEU A 15 10.26 0.36 12.52
CA LEU A 15 10.53 -1.07 12.69
C LEU A 15 11.91 -1.45 12.10
N THR A 16 12.26 -0.93 10.93
CA THR A 16 13.59 -1.12 10.34
C THR A 16 14.71 -0.53 11.21
N ALA A 17 14.49 0.63 11.83
CA ALA A 17 15.44 1.21 12.78
C ALA A 17 15.64 0.34 14.04
N MET A 18 14.66 -0.49 14.39
CA MET A 18 14.74 -1.47 15.48
C MET A 18 15.35 -2.81 15.05
N GLY A 19 15.82 -2.92 13.80
CA GLY A 19 16.42 -4.15 13.26
C GLY A 19 15.39 -5.13 12.67
N VAL A 20 14.13 -4.74 12.52
CA VAL A 20 13.10 -5.57 11.87
C VAL A 20 13.17 -5.36 10.36
N THR A 21 13.52 -6.41 9.62
CA THR A 21 13.49 -6.39 8.15
C THR A 21 12.06 -6.46 7.66
N ILE A 22 11.64 -5.41 6.93
CA ILE A 22 10.37 -5.37 6.20
C ILE A 22 10.73 -5.17 4.74
N ASP A 23 10.56 -6.22 3.94
CA ASP A 23 10.74 -6.10 2.50
C ASP A 23 9.53 -5.41 1.85
N GLU A 24 9.69 -5.05 0.57
CA GLU A 24 8.65 -4.34 -0.18
C GLU A 24 7.37 -5.17 -0.33
N THR A 25 7.48 -6.48 -0.47
CA THR A 25 6.32 -7.39 -0.59
C THR A 25 5.52 -7.38 0.70
N TYR A 26 6.18 -7.55 1.84
CA TYR A 26 5.54 -7.53 3.15
C TYR A 26 4.92 -6.16 3.46
N HIS A 27 5.58 -5.06 3.07
CA HIS A 27 4.99 -3.72 3.16
C HIS A 27 3.69 -3.63 2.35
N LYS A 28 3.72 -4.03 1.07
CA LYS A 28 2.55 -4.00 0.19
C LYS A 28 1.39 -4.82 0.77
N ASP A 29 1.68 -6.02 1.24
CA ASP A 29 0.67 -6.91 1.82
C ASP A 29 0.02 -6.28 3.05
N LEU A 30 0.82 -5.77 3.99
CA LEU A 30 0.30 -5.08 5.18
C LEU A 30 -0.58 -3.89 4.81
N LEU A 31 -0.16 -3.11 3.81
CA LEU A 31 -0.88 -1.93 3.36
C LEU A 31 -2.24 -2.31 2.74
N LEU A 32 -2.27 -3.35 1.90
CA LEU A 32 -3.47 -3.82 1.19
C LEU A 32 -4.43 -4.62 2.07
N ILE A 33 -3.92 -5.41 3.02
CA ILE A 33 -4.73 -6.18 3.97
C ILE A 33 -5.51 -5.24 4.89
N ASN A 34 -4.82 -4.22 5.44
CA ASN A 34 -5.42 -3.26 6.37
C ASN A 34 -6.18 -2.12 5.67
N LEU A 35 -6.24 -2.14 4.34
CA LEU A 35 -6.99 -1.15 3.57
C LEU A 35 -8.49 -1.29 3.84
N HIS A 36 -9.20 -0.16 3.92
CA HIS A 36 -10.65 -0.17 4.15
C HIS A 36 -11.39 -0.89 3.00
N PRO A 37 -12.48 -1.65 3.27
CA PRO A 37 -13.23 -2.38 2.24
C PRO A 37 -13.76 -1.52 1.08
N SER A 38 -13.97 -0.21 1.30
CA SER A 38 -14.39 0.73 0.23
C SER A 38 -13.40 0.84 -0.92
N TYR A 39 -12.15 0.42 -0.74
CA TYR A 39 -11.13 0.36 -1.80
C TYR A 39 -11.02 -1.04 -2.43
N SER A 40 -12.10 -1.84 -2.41
CA SER A 40 -12.13 -3.17 -3.03
C SER A 40 -11.81 -3.12 -4.53
N SER A 41 -12.27 -2.10 -5.25
CA SER A 41 -11.97 -1.86 -6.67
C SER A 41 -10.47 -1.73 -6.92
N VAL A 42 -9.74 -1.01 -6.07
CA VAL A 42 -8.28 -0.88 -6.16
C VAL A 42 -7.60 -2.23 -6.00
N ARG A 43 -8.04 -3.06 -5.03
CA ARG A 43 -7.50 -4.41 -4.85
C ARG A 43 -7.73 -5.27 -6.08
N THR A 44 -8.94 -5.22 -6.67
CA THR A 44 -9.25 -5.95 -7.91
C THR A 44 -8.34 -5.50 -9.06
N VAL A 45 -8.17 -4.19 -9.26
CA VAL A 45 -7.29 -3.68 -10.33
C VAL A 45 -5.86 -4.18 -10.14
N LEU A 46 -5.33 -4.15 -8.92
CA LEU A 46 -3.98 -4.65 -8.61
C LEU A 46 -3.85 -6.15 -8.89
N LEU A 47 -4.83 -6.96 -8.49
CA LEU A 47 -4.86 -8.41 -8.73
C LEU A 47 -4.93 -8.78 -10.22
N THR A 48 -5.52 -7.93 -11.06
CA THR A 48 -5.66 -8.16 -12.50
C THR A 48 -4.45 -7.74 -13.34
N ARG A 49 -3.41 -7.16 -12.73
CA ARG A 49 -2.20 -6.76 -13.47
C ARG A 49 -1.37 -7.99 -13.85
N ALA A 50 -0.83 -7.96 -15.07
CA ALA A 50 0.02 -9.04 -15.59
C ALA A 50 1.37 -9.16 -14.85
N ALA A 51 1.84 -8.07 -14.25
CA ALA A 51 3.06 -8.03 -13.45
C ALA A 51 2.73 -7.59 -12.03
N GLU A 52 3.48 -8.14 -11.07
CA GLU A 52 3.38 -7.77 -9.66
C GLU A 52 3.64 -6.26 -9.50
N PRO A 53 2.68 -5.49 -8.96
CA PRO A 53 2.82 -4.05 -8.81
C PRO A 53 3.88 -3.70 -7.74
N THR A 54 4.63 -2.63 -7.99
CA THR A 54 5.54 -2.06 -6.98
C THR A 54 4.76 -1.33 -5.89
N LEU A 55 5.40 -1.05 -4.76
CA LEU A 55 4.79 -0.24 -3.69
C LEU A 55 4.42 1.16 -4.21
N LYS A 56 5.21 1.69 -5.15
CA LYS A 56 4.91 2.95 -5.83
C LYS A 56 3.63 2.85 -6.66
N ASP A 57 3.48 1.81 -7.47
CA ASP A 57 2.25 1.60 -8.25
C ASP A 57 1.01 1.54 -7.37
N VAL A 58 1.10 0.81 -6.25
CA VAL A 58 0.01 0.67 -5.27
C VAL A 58 -0.34 2.03 -4.66
N THR A 59 0.66 2.80 -4.22
CA THR A 59 0.43 4.11 -3.59
C THR A 59 -0.09 5.17 -4.56
N ASP A 60 0.39 5.18 -5.80
CA ASP A 60 -0.11 6.06 -6.86
C ASP A 60 -1.57 5.74 -7.19
N LEU A 61 -1.92 4.46 -7.36
CA LEU A 61 -3.30 4.02 -7.66
C LEU A 61 -4.28 4.35 -6.51
N LEU A 62 -3.85 4.14 -5.27
CA LEU A 62 -4.64 4.49 -4.09
C LEU A 62 -4.90 5.99 -3.99
N THR A 63 -3.90 6.81 -4.35
CA THR A 63 -4.03 8.27 -4.33
C THR A 63 -4.97 8.74 -5.45
N ALA A 64 -4.84 8.19 -6.66
CA ALA A 64 -5.73 8.48 -7.77
C ALA A 64 -7.18 8.08 -7.48
N SER A 65 -7.41 6.90 -6.90
CA SER A 65 -8.76 6.40 -6.58
C SER A 65 -9.44 7.16 -5.44
N ALA A 66 -8.68 7.93 -4.65
CA ALA A 66 -9.24 8.83 -3.63
C ALA A 66 -9.48 10.25 -4.15
N ALA A 67 -9.01 10.57 -5.36
CA ALA A 67 -9.25 11.84 -6.03
C ALA A 67 -10.49 11.80 -6.95
N ASP A 68 -10.99 10.60 -7.28
CA ASP A 68 -12.30 10.43 -7.90
C ASP A 68 -13.41 10.54 -6.83
N PRO A 69 -14.33 11.52 -6.94
CA PRO A 69 -15.40 11.77 -5.98
C PRO A 69 -16.53 10.73 -6.03
#